data_AF-A0A844UB21-F1
#
_entry.id   AF-A0A844UB21-F1
#
_cell.length_a   1.000
_cell.length_b   1.000
_cell.length_c   1.000
_cell.angle_alpha   90.00
_cell.angle_beta   90.00
_cell.angle_gamma   90.00
#
_symmetry.space_group_name_H-M   'P 1'
#
loop_
_entity.id
_entity.type
_entity.pdbx_description
1 polymer ?
#
loop_
_entity_poly.entity_id
_entity_poly.type
_entity_poly.pdbx_seq_one_letter_code
_entity_poly.pdbx_strand_id
1 'polypeptide(L)'
;MAQIIFRLIGNKHPQSWTLPINGATAVKPGTRQSKLINYYKGNDSIFTEDVLAENKEIKPSKIPAFVLNEIVGKTELKVNETDTNLIQLLKSHSWFGKKYGIFTLEKESEDALKEYDLKLKAAELVKDLTDIELRSKAMVVFGIEAMHWQLTVANHKLKELAFNKPEDIISKLESKNFESQYIAAQAFVEGIVKNNLGQTKVIWSDTEETIITLAVGEKGNIKLGEFLNNGSDQALSTMQVIAQKLGVEDKNIPTSTSKENSIVLLEKDKEIEKLKYELASKEKDTSKDDLIAELQAKLAEVKSIKEDEVVKTETTELTLEEAQAKYFEKFGKEPGPRYKNDIEYIKAELNK
;
A
#
# COMPACT_ATOMS: atom_id res chain seq x y z
N MET A 1 -6.58 -33.10 22.73
CA MET A 1 -7.50 -31.94 22.78
C MET A 1 -6.72 -30.74 22.27
N ALA A 2 -7.20 -30.10 21.21
CA ALA A 2 -6.52 -28.95 20.66
C ALA A 2 -6.76 -27.71 21.55
N GLN A 3 -5.74 -26.86 21.66
CA GLN A 3 -5.73 -25.70 22.56
C GLN A 3 -5.43 -24.45 21.74
N ILE A 4 -6.19 -23.39 21.99
CA ILE A 4 -5.93 -22.08 21.43
C ILE A 4 -5.04 -21.31 22.40
N ILE A 5 -3.92 -20.81 21.90
CA ILE A 5 -2.97 -20.04 22.68
C ILE A 5 -3.22 -18.56 22.43
N PHE A 6 -3.47 -17.81 23.50
CA PHE A 6 -3.49 -16.36 23.48
C PHE A 6 -2.19 -15.83 24.08
N ARG A 7 -1.54 -14.86 23.44
CA ARG A 7 -0.24 -14.35 23.85
C ARG A 7 -0.24 -12.83 23.92
N LEU A 8 0.47 -12.26 24.90
CA LEU A 8 0.65 -10.81 24.98
C LEU A 8 1.44 -10.26 23.78
N ILE A 9 0.99 -9.13 23.25
CA ILE A 9 1.62 -8.37 22.16
C ILE A 9 2.48 -7.27 22.79
N GLY A 10 3.76 -7.23 22.40
CA GLY A 10 4.74 -6.22 22.83
C GLY A 10 5.94 -6.80 23.57
N ASN A 11 6.90 -5.93 23.90
CA ASN A 11 8.22 -6.34 24.41
C ASN A 11 8.27 -6.66 25.90
N LYS A 12 7.16 -6.46 26.65
CA LYS A 12 7.09 -6.72 28.09
C LYS A 12 6.33 -8.01 28.36
N HIS A 13 6.98 -8.96 29.03
CA HIS A 13 6.41 -10.26 29.38
C HIS A 13 6.44 -10.46 30.91
N PRO A 14 5.41 -9.97 31.64
CA PRO A 14 5.33 -10.16 33.08
C PRO A 14 5.09 -11.65 33.44
N GLN A 15 5.50 -12.02 34.65
CA GLN A 15 5.29 -13.37 35.21
C GLN A 15 3.81 -13.80 35.18
N SER A 16 2.92 -12.87 35.50
CA SER A 16 1.48 -13.07 35.38
C SER A 16 0.81 -11.78 34.91
N TRP A 17 -0.20 -11.91 34.06
CA TRP A 17 -1.04 -10.80 33.64
C TRP A 17 -2.51 -11.21 33.60
N THR A 18 -3.36 -10.42 34.25
CA THR A 18 -4.81 -10.67 34.29
C THR A 18 -5.53 -9.67 33.38
N LEU A 19 -6.43 -10.17 32.54
CA LEU A 19 -7.30 -9.34 31.73
C LEU A 19 -8.33 -8.64 32.63
N PRO A 20 -8.36 -7.29 32.70
CA PRO A 20 -9.40 -6.59 33.44
C PRO A 20 -10.70 -6.66 32.65
N ILE A 21 -11.71 -7.30 33.24
CA ILE A 21 -13.02 -7.48 32.63
C ILE A 21 -14.11 -6.57 33.20
N ASN A 22 -13.82 -5.87 34.30
CA ASN A 22 -14.81 -5.02 34.95
C ASN A 22 -15.24 -3.89 34.00
N GLY A 23 -16.52 -3.89 33.62
CA GLY A 23 -17.09 -2.90 32.69
C GLY A 23 -16.70 -3.12 31.22
N ALA A 24 -16.15 -4.27 30.86
CA ALA A 24 -15.86 -4.58 29.48
C ALA A 24 -17.16 -4.67 28.66
N THR A 25 -17.14 -4.12 27.45
CA THR A 25 -18.28 -4.14 26.53
C THR A 25 -17.86 -4.68 25.17
N ALA A 26 -18.74 -5.43 24.52
CA ALA A 26 -18.59 -5.81 23.12
C ALA A 26 -19.90 -5.63 22.34
N VAL A 27 -19.79 -5.54 21.02
CA VAL A 27 -20.95 -5.47 20.13
C VAL A 27 -21.55 -6.86 20.00
N LYS A 28 -22.84 -7.00 20.34
CA LYS A 28 -23.55 -8.28 20.23
C LYS A 28 -23.92 -8.56 18.76
N PRO A 29 -23.61 -9.75 18.21
CA PRO A 29 -23.99 -10.12 16.85
C PRO A 29 -25.49 -9.90 16.61
N GLY A 30 -25.84 -9.25 15.51
CA GLY A 30 -27.24 -8.90 15.19
C GLY A 30 -27.76 -7.61 15.80
N THR A 31 -27.00 -6.95 16.69
CA THR A 31 -27.33 -5.63 17.24
C THR A 31 -26.17 -4.65 17.02
N ARG A 32 -26.48 -3.37 16.83
CA ARG A 32 -25.43 -2.32 16.76
C ARG A 32 -25.02 -1.79 18.14
N GLN A 33 -25.56 -2.35 19.22
CA GLN A 33 -25.35 -1.85 20.57
C GLN A 33 -24.21 -2.60 21.26
N SER A 34 -23.38 -1.84 21.99
CA SER A 34 -22.37 -2.42 22.87
C SER A 34 -23.03 -2.86 24.17
N LYS A 35 -22.78 -4.10 24.57
CA LYS A 35 -23.36 -4.75 25.75
C LYS A 35 -22.25 -5.25 26.67
N LEU A 36 -22.55 -5.34 27.97
CA LEU A 36 -21.61 -5.79 28.97
C LEU A 36 -21.28 -7.28 28.78
N ILE A 37 -19.98 -7.58 28.75
CA ILE A 37 -19.47 -8.93 28.61
C ILE A 37 -18.81 -9.39 29.91
N ASN A 38 -18.99 -10.66 30.24
CA ASN A 38 -18.36 -11.31 31.38
C ASN A 38 -18.10 -12.78 31.05
N TYR A 39 -17.17 -13.42 31.76
CA TYR A 39 -16.92 -14.84 31.61
C TYR A 39 -17.90 -15.63 32.48
N TYR A 40 -18.67 -16.54 31.89
CA TYR A 40 -19.56 -17.43 32.61
C TYR A 40 -19.24 -18.87 32.20
N LYS A 41 -18.49 -19.57 33.06
CA LYS A 41 -17.99 -20.91 32.77
C LYS A 41 -19.16 -21.88 32.52
N GLY A 42 -19.17 -22.50 31.34
CA GLY A 42 -20.17 -23.50 30.95
C GLY A 42 -21.43 -22.94 30.27
N ASN A 43 -21.52 -21.62 30.06
CA ASN A 43 -22.62 -21.01 29.29
C ASN A 43 -22.20 -20.71 27.85
N ASP A 44 -23.17 -20.62 26.94
CA ASP A 44 -22.88 -20.33 25.53
C ASP A 44 -22.74 -18.83 25.21
N SER A 45 -23.27 -17.94 26.06
CA SER A 45 -23.22 -16.49 25.85
C SER A 45 -22.24 -15.77 26.79
N ILE A 46 -21.52 -14.79 26.24
CA ILE A 46 -20.64 -13.88 26.99
C ILE A 46 -21.37 -12.63 27.48
N PHE A 47 -22.59 -12.38 26.98
CA PHE A 47 -23.34 -11.17 27.29
C PHE A 47 -24.10 -11.32 28.60
N THR A 48 -23.90 -10.38 29.51
CA THR A 48 -24.48 -10.44 30.86
C THR A 48 -26.01 -10.42 30.82
N GLU A 49 -26.62 -9.72 29.86
CA GLU A 49 -28.08 -9.68 29.70
C GLU A 49 -28.68 -11.05 29.36
N ASP A 50 -28.02 -11.81 28.49
CA ASP A 50 -28.51 -13.11 28.03
C ASP A 50 -28.43 -14.15 29.15
N VAL A 51 -27.29 -14.18 29.84
CA VAL A 51 -27.07 -15.12 30.95
C VAL A 51 -27.99 -14.84 32.13
N LEU A 52 -28.22 -13.57 32.47
CA LEU A 52 -29.14 -13.20 33.56
C LEU A 52 -30.61 -13.38 33.19
N ALA A 53 -30.95 -13.35 31.90
CA ALA A 53 -32.30 -13.66 31.42
C ALA A 53 -32.61 -15.17 31.61
N GLU A 54 -31.63 -16.03 31.35
CA GLU A 54 -31.75 -17.48 31.53
C GLU A 54 -31.63 -17.91 32.99
N ASN A 55 -30.69 -17.33 33.74
CA ASN A 55 -30.46 -17.67 35.14
C ASN A 55 -29.93 -16.47 35.95
N LYS A 56 -30.82 -15.88 36.76
CA LYS A 56 -30.57 -14.67 37.55
C LYS A 56 -29.52 -14.83 38.65
N GLU A 57 -29.18 -16.07 39.05
CA GLU A 57 -28.27 -16.33 40.17
C GLU A 57 -26.83 -16.64 39.72
N ILE A 58 -26.58 -16.78 38.41
CA ILE A 58 -25.24 -17.09 37.90
C ILE A 58 -24.30 -15.91 38.12
N LYS A 59 -23.16 -16.17 38.77
CA LYS A 59 -22.10 -15.18 39.00
C LYS A 59 -20.98 -15.32 37.96
N PRO A 60 -20.35 -14.20 37.55
CA PRO A 60 -19.19 -14.24 36.66
C PRO A 60 -18.04 -15.07 37.24
N SER A 61 -17.44 -15.90 36.40
CA SER A 61 -16.22 -16.64 36.71
C SER A 61 -14.97 -15.79 36.48
N LYS A 62 -13.92 -16.04 37.26
CA LYS A 62 -12.63 -15.36 37.09
C LYS A 62 -11.92 -15.89 35.83
N ILE A 63 -11.48 -15.00 34.95
CA ILE A 63 -10.64 -15.37 33.80
C ILE A 63 -9.28 -15.88 34.31
N PRO A 64 -8.78 -17.01 33.79
CA PRO A 64 -7.43 -17.46 34.09
C PRO A 64 -6.38 -16.41 33.67
N ALA A 65 -5.36 -16.20 34.50
CA ALA A 65 -4.29 -15.27 34.18
C ALA A 65 -3.44 -15.80 33.01
N PHE A 66 -2.90 -14.89 32.20
CA PHE A 66 -1.80 -15.19 31.31
C PHE A 66 -0.54 -15.39 32.17
N VAL A 67 0.22 -16.45 31.89
CA VAL A 67 1.40 -16.84 32.68
C VAL A 67 2.61 -16.86 31.75
N LEU A 68 3.76 -16.42 32.27
CA LEU A 68 5.02 -16.51 31.54
C LEU A 68 5.38 -17.99 31.27
N ASN A 69 5.49 -18.34 30.00
CA ASN A 69 6.08 -19.61 29.60
C ASN A 69 7.59 -19.40 29.47
N GLU A 70 8.37 -19.95 30.41
CA GLU A 70 9.83 -19.80 30.46
C GLU A 70 10.53 -20.34 29.20
N ILE A 71 9.96 -21.33 28.53
CA ILE A 71 10.54 -21.93 27.31
C ILE A 71 10.48 -20.94 26.15
N VAL A 72 9.36 -20.22 26.02
CA VAL A 72 9.13 -19.27 24.92
C VAL A 72 9.53 -17.84 25.31
N GLY A 73 9.70 -17.58 26.61
CA GLY A 73 9.95 -16.24 27.16
C GLY A 73 8.77 -15.29 27.03
N LYS A 74 7.57 -15.79 26.75
CA LYS A 74 6.36 -14.98 26.48
C LYS A 74 5.21 -15.34 27.42
N THR A 75 4.45 -14.33 27.80
CA THR A 75 3.27 -14.47 28.67
C THR A 75 2.06 -14.92 27.85
N GLU A 76 1.56 -16.13 28.13
CA GLU A 76 0.51 -16.79 27.34
C GLU A 76 -0.61 -17.38 28.21
N LEU A 77 -1.79 -17.50 27.63
CA LEU A 77 -2.97 -18.14 28.18
C LEU A 77 -3.40 -19.26 27.23
N LYS A 78 -3.36 -20.51 27.73
CA LYS A 78 -3.81 -21.69 26.99
C LYS A 78 -5.27 -21.95 27.30
N VAL A 79 -6.11 -21.88 26.28
CA VAL A 79 -7.57 -22.09 26.40
C VAL A 79 -7.93 -23.37 25.66
N ASN A 80 -8.76 -24.21 26.27
CA ASN A 80 -9.28 -25.39 25.59
C ASN A 80 -10.27 -24.96 24.50
N GLU A 81 -10.20 -25.57 23.31
CA GLU A 81 -11.11 -25.26 22.19
C GLU A 81 -12.59 -25.46 22.53
N THR A 82 -12.88 -26.33 23.51
CA THR A 82 -14.24 -26.59 23.97
C THR A 82 -14.85 -25.42 24.76
N ASP A 83 -14.04 -24.48 25.28
CA ASP A 83 -14.52 -23.30 26.01
C ASP A 83 -14.80 -22.15 25.04
N THR A 84 -15.84 -22.32 24.24
CA THR A 84 -16.29 -21.34 23.23
C THR A 84 -16.59 -19.98 23.86
N ASN A 85 -17.15 -19.97 25.07
CA ASN A 85 -17.43 -18.76 25.85
C ASN A 85 -16.16 -17.94 26.10
N LEU A 86 -15.12 -18.57 26.67
CA LEU A 86 -13.87 -17.89 26.96
C LEU A 86 -13.18 -17.41 25.69
N ILE A 87 -13.19 -18.22 24.63
CA ILE A 87 -12.61 -17.86 23.33
C ILE A 87 -13.32 -16.66 22.73
N GLN A 88 -14.65 -16.66 22.73
CA GLN A 88 -15.46 -15.56 22.20
C GLN A 88 -15.22 -14.29 23.01
N LEU A 89 -15.19 -14.39 24.33
CA LEU A 89 -14.90 -13.28 25.23
C LEU A 89 -13.53 -12.65 24.93
N LEU A 90 -12.49 -13.49 24.81
CA LEU A 90 -11.14 -13.03 24.54
C LEU A 90 -11.01 -12.39 23.15
N LYS A 91 -11.75 -12.87 22.14
CA LYS A 91 -11.79 -12.27 20.79
C LYS A 91 -12.57 -10.96 20.74
N SER A 92 -13.66 -10.85 21.50
CA SER A 92 -14.54 -9.68 21.50
C SER A 92 -14.08 -8.55 22.42
N HIS A 93 -13.08 -8.78 23.27
CA HIS A 93 -12.56 -7.78 24.19
C HIS A 93 -11.85 -6.63 23.46
N SER A 94 -11.97 -5.41 23.98
CA SER A 94 -11.38 -4.19 23.39
C SER A 94 -9.84 -4.18 23.30
N TRP A 95 -9.19 -5.06 24.08
CA TRP A 95 -7.74 -5.20 24.13
C TRP A 95 -7.19 -6.29 23.19
N PHE A 96 -8.08 -7.07 22.57
CA PHE A 96 -7.70 -8.04 21.55
C PHE A 96 -7.08 -7.32 20.34
N GLY A 97 -5.97 -7.84 19.83
CA GLY A 97 -5.17 -7.21 18.77
C GLY A 97 -4.33 -6.01 19.21
N LYS A 98 -4.53 -5.47 20.43
CA LYS A 98 -3.74 -4.35 20.97
C LYS A 98 -2.75 -4.78 22.06
N LYS A 99 -3.20 -5.61 22.99
CA LYS A 99 -2.41 -6.10 24.14
C LYS A 99 -2.14 -7.59 24.10
N TYR A 100 -3.01 -8.34 23.44
CA TYR A 100 -2.83 -9.77 23.24
C TYR A 100 -3.53 -10.22 21.96
N GLY A 101 -3.12 -11.36 21.42
CA GLY A 101 -3.65 -11.93 20.19
C GLY A 101 -3.64 -13.45 20.22
N ILE A 102 -4.30 -14.07 19.25
CA ILE A 102 -4.20 -15.52 19.04
C ILE A 102 -2.83 -15.80 18.43
N PHE A 103 -2.15 -16.77 19.02
CA PHE A 103 -0.86 -17.24 18.58
C PHE A 103 -1.04 -18.52 17.75
N THR A 104 -0.52 -18.48 16.53
CA THR A 104 -0.26 -19.66 15.70
C THR A 104 1.20 -19.59 15.23
N LEU A 105 1.87 -20.75 15.18
CA LEU A 105 3.27 -20.82 14.76
C LEU A 105 3.47 -20.27 13.33
N GLU A 106 2.51 -20.54 12.45
CA GLU A 106 2.49 -20.05 11.08
C GLU A 106 2.47 -18.53 11.02
N LYS A 107 1.57 -17.89 11.79
CA LYS A 107 1.45 -16.42 11.79
C LYS A 107 2.69 -15.72 12.37
N GLU A 108 3.30 -16.26 13.42
CA GLU A 108 4.56 -15.69 13.94
C GLU A 108 5.70 -15.88 12.95
N SER A 109 5.73 -17.00 12.24
CA SER A 109 6.70 -17.22 11.17
C SER A 109 6.48 -16.26 10.00
N GLU A 110 5.24 -16.03 9.58
CA GLU A 110 4.89 -15.05 8.55
C GLU A 110 5.25 -13.61 8.95
N ASP A 111 4.94 -13.22 10.19
CA ASP A 111 5.24 -11.88 10.68
C ASP A 111 6.77 -11.68 10.83
N ALA A 112 7.49 -12.70 11.29
CA ALA A 112 8.95 -12.69 11.31
C ALA A 112 9.54 -12.62 9.90
N LEU A 113 9.01 -13.39 8.93
CA LEU A 113 9.43 -13.35 7.54
C LEU A 113 9.24 -11.96 6.94
N LYS A 114 8.09 -11.31 7.16
CA LYS A 114 7.86 -9.92 6.73
C LYS A 114 8.89 -8.96 7.32
N GLU A 115 9.25 -9.12 8.60
CA GLU A 115 10.28 -8.30 9.22
C GLU A 115 11.66 -8.54 8.59
N TYR A 116 12.00 -9.80 8.29
CA TYR A 116 13.24 -10.14 7.57
C TYR A 116 13.25 -9.57 6.14
N ASP A 117 12.15 -9.67 5.41
CA ASP A 117 12.02 -9.13 4.06
C ASP A 117 12.20 -7.60 4.04
N LEU A 118 11.65 -6.89 5.04
CA LEU A 118 11.89 -5.46 5.20
C LEU A 118 13.36 -5.13 5.46
N LYS A 119 14.04 -5.91 6.32
CA LYS A 119 15.47 -5.75 6.59
C LYS A 119 16.33 -6.02 5.35
N LEU A 120 16.01 -7.07 4.60
CA LEU A 120 16.70 -7.39 3.35
C LEU A 120 16.52 -6.30 2.30
N LYS A 121 15.29 -5.83 2.12
CA LYS A 121 14.97 -4.74 1.20
C LYS A 121 15.71 -3.45 1.58
N ALA A 122 15.70 -3.07 2.86
CA ALA A 122 16.44 -1.91 3.34
C ALA A 122 17.95 -2.05 3.15
N ALA A 123 18.51 -3.25 3.38
CA ALA A 123 19.92 -3.54 3.17
C ALA A 123 20.32 -3.48 1.69
N GLU A 124 19.47 -3.94 0.79
CA GLU A 124 19.68 -3.89 -0.66
C GLU A 124 19.74 -2.44 -1.17
N LEU A 125 18.84 -1.57 -0.68
CA LEU A 125 18.84 -0.14 -1.03
C LEU A 125 20.14 0.59 -0.62
N VAL A 126 20.86 0.06 0.37
CA VAL A 126 22.11 0.62 0.91
C VAL A 126 23.36 -0.04 0.30
N LYS A 127 23.20 -1.13 -0.45
CA LYS A 127 24.31 -1.96 -0.93
C LYS A 127 25.09 -1.32 -2.08
N ASP A 128 26.39 -1.59 -2.13
CA ASP A 128 27.34 -1.39 -3.25
C ASP A 128 27.20 -0.06 -4.00
N LEU A 129 27.56 1.01 -3.29
CA LEU A 129 27.51 2.38 -3.81
C LEU A 129 28.92 2.91 -3.99
N THR A 130 29.09 3.75 -5.02
CA THR A 130 30.27 4.60 -5.15
C THR A 130 30.40 5.52 -3.94
N ASP A 131 31.60 6.04 -3.69
CA ASP A 131 31.87 6.90 -2.53
C ASP A 131 30.93 8.12 -2.45
N ILE A 132 30.57 8.69 -3.60
CA ILE A 132 29.67 9.83 -3.72
C ILE A 132 28.23 9.40 -3.43
N GLU A 133 27.74 8.34 -4.07
CA GLU A 133 26.39 7.81 -3.85
C GLU A 133 26.13 7.45 -2.38
N LEU A 134 27.12 6.82 -1.72
CA LEU A 134 27.03 6.44 -0.33
C LEU A 134 26.84 7.66 0.57
N ARG A 135 27.63 8.72 0.36
CA ARG A 135 27.53 9.96 1.13
C ARG A 135 26.24 10.70 0.83
N SER A 136 25.81 10.75 -0.43
CA SER A 136 24.55 11.38 -0.83
C SER A 136 23.36 10.67 -0.20
N LYS A 137 23.30 9.33 -0.23
CA LYS A 137 22.24 8.57 0.47
C LYS A 137 22.30 8.76 1.98
N ALA A 138 23.49 8.76 2.59
CA ALA A 138 23.65 9.05 4.01
C ALA A 138 23.11 10.46 4.35
N MET A 139 23.35 11.43 3.48
CA MET A 139 22.88 12.81 3.64
C MET A 139 21.36 12.95 3.43
N VAL A 140 20.75 12.16 2.55
CA VAL A 140 19.28 12.07 2.46
C VAL A 140 18.68 11.48 3.75
N VAL A 141 19.28 10.42 4.29
CA VAL A 141 18.74 9.72 5.47
C VAL A 141 18.98 10.50 6.77
N PHE A 142 20.18 11.02 6.99
CA PHE A 142 20.61 11.65 8.25
C PHE A 142 20.70 13.18 8.18
N GLY A 143 20.69 13.77 6.98
CA GLY A 143 20.85 15.20 6.76
C GLY A 143 22.31 15.64 6.66
N ILE A 144 22.54 16.94 6.79
CA ILE A 144 23.87 17.60 6.71
C ILE A 144 24.93 16.97 7.62
N GLU A 145 24.56 16.38 8.75
CA GLU A 145 25.52 15.71 9.65
C GLU A 145 26.34 14.62 8.95
N ALA A 146 25.75 13.93 7.97
CA ALA A 146 26.43 12.89 7.21
C ALA A 146 27.50 13.43 6.24
N MET A 147 27.49 14.73 5.92
CA MET A 147 28.46 15.36 5.03
C MET A 147 29.89 15.22 5.56
N HIS A 148 30.06 15.24 6.88
CA HIS A 148 31.37 15.17 7.54
C HIS A 148 31.78 13.75 7.93
N TRP A 149 30.97 12.74 7.62
CA TRP A 149 31.30 11.36 7.97
C TRP A 149 32.33 10.78 7.00
N GLN A 150 33.23 9.98 7.55
CA GLN A 150 34.05 9.09 6.74
C GLN A 150 33.16 8.04 6.07
N LEU A 151 33.59 7.53 4.91
CA LEU A 151 32.84 6.55 4.12
C LEU A 151 32.47 5.30 4.94
N THR A 152 33.41 4.81 5.74
CA THR A 152 33.21 3.66 6.64
C THR A 152 32.12 3.93 7.68
N VAL A 153 32.10 5.13 8.26
CA VAL A 153 31.11 5.56 9.26
C VAL A 153 29.73 5.72 8.61
N ALA A 154 29.66 6.34 7.42
CA ALA A 154 28.41 6.49 6.68
C ALA A 154 27.81 5.13 6.30
N ASN A 155 28.63 4.21 5.79
CA ASN A 155 28.21 2.85 5.47
C ASN A 155 27.71 2.11 6.70
N HIS A 156 28.47 2.17 7.81
CA HIS A 156 28.09 1.53 9.05
C HIS A 156 26.75 2.04 9.57
N LYS A 157 26.57 3.36 9.66
CA LYS A 157 25.32 3.97 10.16
C LYS A 157 24.12 3.69 9.27
N LEU A 158 24.28 3.71 7.94
CA LEU A 158 23.20 3.34 7.02
C LEU A 158 22.80 1.87 7.21
N LYS A 159 23.77 0.96 7.31
CA LYS A 159 23.49 -0.46 7.56
C LYS A 159 22.86 -0.69 8.93
N GLU A 160 23.37 -0.05 9.97
CA GLU A 160 22.82 -0.11 11.32
C GLU A 160 21.35 0.33 11.33
N LEU A 161 21.03 1.43 10.66
CA LEU A 161 19.66 1.92 10.56
C LEU A 161 18.79 0.98 9.71
N ALA A 162 19.33 0.37 8.66
CA ALA A 162 18.63 -0.63 7.84
C ALA A 162 18.19 -1.83 8.67
N PHE A 163 19.03 -2.28 9.62
CA PHE A 163 18.72 -3.41 10.49
C PHE A 163 17.78 -3.05 11.64
N ASN A 164 17.98 -1.88 12.27
CA ASN A 164 17.23 -1.47 13.45
C ASN A 164 15.86 -0.86 13.11
N LYS A 165 15.77 -0.14 11.98
CA LYS A 165 14.57 0.58 11.53
C LYS A 165 14.47 0.57 9.99
N PRO A 166 14.19 -0.59 9.36
CA PRO A 166 14.15 -0.71 7.91
C PRO A 166 13.10 0.21 7.25
N GLU A 167 11.97 0.42 7.92
CA GLU A 167 10.88 1.30 7.45
C GLU A 167 11.35 2.75 7.24
N ASP A 168 12.23 3.27 8.10
CA ASP A 168 12.74 4.64 8.02
C ASP A 168 13.67 4.82 6.80
N ILE A 169 14.41 3.77 6.40
CA ILE A 169 15.24 3.80 5.19
C ILE A 169 14.37 3.69 3.95
N ILE A 170 13.49 2.70 3.91
CA ILE A 170 12.61 2.45 2.77
C ILE A 170 11.75 3.69 2.49
N SER A 171 11.14 4.27 3.53
CA SER A 171 10.31 5.48 3.37
C SER A 171 11.07 6.69 2.84
N LYS A 172 12.37 6.83 3.13
CA LYS A 172 13.20 7.95 2.64
C LYS A 172 13.75 7.69 1.24
N LEU A 173 14.30 6.50 1.00
CA LEU A 173 14.95 6.14 -0.27
C LEU A 173 13.96 5.80 -1.39
N GLU A 174 12.75 5.33 -1.05
CA GLU A 174 11.66 5.12 -2.03
C GLU A 174 10.64 6.25 -2.02
N SER A 175 10.94 7.37 -1.36
CA SER A 175 10.06 8.54 -1.42
C SER A 175 9.99 9.10 -2.84
N LYS A 176 8.84 9.65 -3.24
CA LYS A 176 8.69 10.33 -4.54
C LYS A 176 9.68 11.47 -4.74
N ASN A 177 10.14 12.06 -3.63
CA ASN A 177 11.04 13.20 -3.63
C ASN A 177 12.52 12.76 -3.52
N PHE A 178 12.79 11.45 -3.51
CA PHE A 178 14.14 10.92 -3.32
C PHE A 178 15.10 11.44 -4.37
N GLU A 179 14.71 11.46 -5.65
CA GLU A 179 15.57 11.90 -6.75
C GLU A 179 16.02 13.36 -6.55
N SER A 180 15.08 14.27 -6.30
CA SER A 180 15.41 15.68 -6.04
C SER A 180 16.25 15.86 -4.77
N GLN A 181 15.97 15.10 -3.71
CA GLN A 181 16.77 15.12 -2.48
C GLN A 181 18.16 14.53 -2.69
N TYR A 182 18.29 13.53 -3.55
CA TYR A 182 19.54 12.89 -3.90
C TYR A 182 20.43 13.83 -4.72
N ILE A 183 19.87 14.51 -5.73
CA ILE A 183 20.57 15.55 -6.50
C ILE A 183 21.04 16.67 -5.59
N ALA A 184 20.15 17.15 -4.69
CA ALA A 184 20.52 18.16 -3.70
C ALA A 184 21.67 17.67 -2.80
N ALA A 185 21.58 16.45 -2.26
CA ALA A 185 22.62 15.87 -1.42
C ALA A 185 23.96 15.74 -2.16
N GLN A 186 23.93 15.29 -3.42
CA GLN A 186 25.13 15.18 -4.24
C GLN A 186 25.79 16.54 -4.49
N ALA A 187 24.99 17.58 -4.79
CA ALA A 187 25.50 18.94 -4.94
C ALA A 187 26.19 19.48 -3.68
N PHE A 188 25.70 19.10 -2.49
CA PHE A 188 26.38 19.42 -1.23
C PHE A 188 27.67 18.61 -1.05
N VAL A 189 27.66 17.31 -1.33
CA VAL A 189 28.82 16.41 -1.18
C VAL A 189 29.98 16.82 -2.10
N GLU A 190 29.68 17.20 -3.35
CA GLU A 190 30.66 17.70 -4.31
C GLU A 190 31.04 19.17 -4.10
N GLY A 191 30.38 19.85 -3.16
CA GLY A 191 30.68 21.23 -2.80
C GLY A 191 30.22 22.26 -3.83
N ILE A 192 29.27 21.93 -4.70
CA ILE A 192 28.64 22.86 -5.65
C ILE A 192 27.76 23.87 -4.93
N VAL A 193 27.04 23.41 -3.90
CA VAL A 193 26.21 24.24 -3.03
C VAL A 193 26.69 24.13 -1.59
N LYS A 194 26.56 25.22 -0.84
CA LYS A 194 26.91 25.29 0.59
C LYS A 194 25.88 26.11 1.34
N ASN A 195 25.79 25.89 2.65
CA ASN A 195 25.06 26.83 3.51
C ASN A 195 25.93 28.08 3.71
N ASN A 196 25.29 29.25 3.81
CA ASN A 196 25.99 30.45 4.25
C ASN A 196 26.49 30.30 5.70
N LEU A 197 27.40 31.18 6.14
CA LEU A 197 27.96 31.15 7.51
C LEU A 197 26.88 31.19 8.60
N GLY A 198 25.76 31.86 8.35
CA GLY A 198 24.63 31.93 9.28
C GLY A 198 23.66 30.74 9.22
N GLN A 199 23.86 29.78 8.31
CA GLN A 199 22.97 28.64 8.05
C GLN A 199 21.50 29.05 7.74
N THR A 200 21.29 30.28 7.28
CA THR A 200 19.98 30.85 6.95
C THR A 200 19.68 30.80 5.45
N LYS A 201 20.63 30.39 4.62
CA LYS A 201 20.50 30.35 3.15
C LYS A 201 21.33 29.22 2.56
N VAL A 202 20.84 28.64 1.47
CA VAL A 202 21.63 27.80 0.57
C VAL A 202 22.13 28.69 -0.56
N ILE A 203 23.44 28.67 -0.78
CA ILE A 203 24.13 29.50 -1.76
C ILE A 203 24.96 28.64 -2.71
N TRP A 204 25.22 29.15 -3.90
CA TRP A 204 26.22 28.57 -4.79
C TRP A 204 27.63 28.74 -4.19
N SER A 205 28.46 27.71 -4.26
CA SER A 205 29.79 27.75 -3.66
C SER A 205 30.77 28.70 -4.37
N ASP A 206 30.57 28.91 -5.67
CA ASP A 206 31.40 29.74 -6.55
C ASP A 206 30.98 31.22 -6.58
N THR A 207 29.70 31.52 -6.77
CA THR A 207 29.21 32.91 -6.88
C THR A 207 28.69 33.50 -5.56
N GLU A 208 28.47 32.65 -4.55
CA GLU A 208 27.80 33.01 -3.28
C GLU A 208 26.37 33.59 -3.44
N GLU A 209 25.81 33.47 -4.64
CA GLU A 209 24.42 33.87 -4.92
C GLU A 209 23.44 32.95 -4.18
N THR A 210 22.34 33.55 -3.72
CA THR A 210 21.32 32.85 -2.93
C THR A 210 20.41 32.02 -3.83
N ILE A 211 20.30 30.72 -3.53
CA ILE A 211 19.36 29.80 -4.18
C ILE A 211 18.03 29.83 -3.42
N ILE A 212 18.09 29.51 -2.13
CA ILE A 212 16.93 29.50 -1.23
C ILE A 212 17.29 30.07 0.13
N THR A 213 16.30 30.64 0.80
CA THR A 213 16.38 31.05 2.20
C THR A 213 15.82 29.95 3.09
N LEU A 214 16.42 29.74 4.26
CA LEU A 214 16.07 28.73 5.25
C LEU A 214 15.49 29.42 6.49
N ALA A 215 14.42 28.86 7.04
CA ALA A 215 13.95 29.24 8.36
C ALA A 215 14.84 28.63 9.46
N VAL A 216 14.72 29.15 10.68
CA VAL A 216 15.48 28.68 11.83
C VAL A 216 15.17 27.20 12.10
N GLY A 217 16.21 26.35 12.11
CA GLY A 217 16.09 24.91 12.36
C GLY A 217 15.86 24.06 11.10
N GLU A 218 15.70 24.66 9.93
CA GLU A 218 15.57 23.91 8.67
C GLU A 218 16.93 23.41 8.15
N LYS A 219 16.95 22.18 7.63
CA LYS A 219 18.15 21.59 7.03
C LYS A 219 18.24 21.95 5.55
N GLY A 220 19.30 22.66 5.16
CA GLY A 220 19.48 23.17 3.80
C GLY A 220 19.38 22.13 2.69
N ASN A 221 19.91 20.93 2.90
CA ASN A 221 19.85 19.85 1.91
C ASN A 221 18.44 19.32 1.67
N ILE A 222 17.65 19.18 2.73
CA ILE A 222 16.25 18.73 2.65
C ILE A 222 15.41 19.80 1.97
N LYS A 223 15.59 21.06 2.37
CA LYS A 223 14.86 22.18 1.76
C LYS A 223 15.20 22.43 0.31
N LEU A 224 16.47 22.26 -0.07
CA LEU A 224 16.86 22.30 -1.48
C LEU A 224 16.19 21.16 -2.24
N GLY A 225 16.19 19.94 -1.71
CA GLY A 225 15.51 18.80 -2.34
C GLY A 225 14.00 19.02 -2.51
N GLU A 226 13.32 19.58 -1.51
CA GLU A 226 11.91 19.98 -1.59
C GLU A 226 11.69 21.07 -2.66
N PHE A 227 12.55 22.08 -2.70
CA PHE A 227 12.49 23.14 -3.70
C PHE A 227 12.63 22.59 -5.11
N LEU A 228 13.61 21.72 -5.35
CA LEU A 228 13.85 21.10 -6.66
C LEU A 228 12.66 20.24 -7.10
N ASN A 229 11.97 19.60 -6.17
CA ASN A 229 10.78 18.77 -6.45
C ASN A 229 9.49 19.58 -6.69
N ASN A 230 9.46 20.87 -6.36
CA ASN A 230 8.25 21.69 -6.51
C ASN A 230 7.84 21.96 -7.97
N GLY A 231 8.70 21.65 -8.94
CA GLY A 231 8.39 21.77 -10.37
C GLY A 231 8.21 23.20 -10.87
N SER A 232 8.68 24.20 -10.14
CA SER A 232 8.70 25.59 -10.61
C SER A 232 9.79 25.80 -11.66
N ASP A 233 9.63 26.79 -12.54
CA ASP A 233 10.64 27.11 -13.57
C ASP A 233 12.02 27.40 -12.97
N GLN A 234 12.05 28.08 -11.82
CA GLN A 234 13.28 28.35 -11.09
C GLN A 234 13.91 27.07 -10.51
N ALA A 235 13.10 26.13 -10.04
CA ALA A 235 13.57 24.84 -9.55
C ALA A 235 14.17 23.99 -10.68
N LEU A 236 13.51 23.95 -11.84
CA LEU A 236 14.00 23.25 -13.03
C LEU A 236 15.31 23.86 -13.55
N SER A 237 15.39 25.19 -13.63
CA SER A 237 16.62 25.88 -14.02
C SER A 237 17.77 25.60 -13.04
N THR A 238 17.49 25.65 -11.73
CA THR A 238 18.49 25.33 -10.68
C THR A 238 18.95 23.88 -10.80
N MET A 239 18.03 22.94 -11.03
CA MET A 239 18.34 21.53 -11.21
C MET A 239 19.23 21.29 -12.44
N GLN A 240 18.95 21.97 -13.56
CA GLN A 240 19.78 21.90 -14.77
C GLN A 240 21.20 22.43 -14.51
N VAL A 241 21.34 23.57 -13.82
CA VAL A 241 22.65 24.11 -13.44
C VAL A 241 23.42 23.15 -12.53
N ILE A 242 22.74 22.53 -11.56
CA ILE A 242 23.35 21.50 -10.71
C ILE A 242 23.80 20.31 -11.56
N ALA A 243 22.95 19.79 -12.44
CA ALA A 243 23.27 18.64 -13.30
C ALA A 243 24.49 18.91 -14.20
N GLN A 244 24.57 20.11 -14.79
CA GLN A 244 25.72 20.55 -15.58
C GLN A 244 27.00 20.60 -14.73
N LYS A 245 26.93 21.16 -13.51
CA LYS A 245 28.07 21.24 -12.59
C LYS A 245 28.51 19.87 -12.06
N LEU A 246 27.60 18.91 -11.95
CA LEU A 246 27.87 17.50 -11.62
C LEU A 246 28.46 16.71 -12.80
N GLY A 247 28.59 17.30 -13.99
CA GLY A 247 29.11 16.62 -15.17
C GLY A 247 28.16 15.57 -15.76
N VAL A 248 26.87 15.65 -15.45
CA VAL A 248 25.84 14.83 -16.12
C VAL A 248 25.60 15.45 -17.49
N GLU A 249 26.38 15.03 -18.50
CA GLU A 249 26.21 15.51 -19.87
C GLU A 249 24.79 15.26 -20.39
N ASP A 250 24.20 16.29 -21.01
CA ASP A 250 22.85 16.38 -21.58
C ASP A 250 22.54 15.25 -22.58
N LYS A 251 22.22 14.05 -22.09
CA LYS A 251 21.65 12.98 -22.94
C LYS A 251 20.16 12.75 -22.74
N ASN A 252 19.51 13.33 -21.73
CA ASN A 252 18.09 13.05 -21.46
C ASN A 252 17.32 14.17 -20.72
N ILE A 253 17.65 15.45 -20.93
CA ILE A 253 16.81 16.54 -20.41
C ILE A 253 16.49 17.49 -21.57
N PRO A 254 15.20 17.75 -21.87
CA PRO A 254 14.80 18.59 -23.01
C PRO A 254 15.09 20.05 -22.68
N THR A 255 16.28 20.51 -23.02
CA THR A 255 16.61 21.93 -23.07
C THR A 255 15.95 22.55 -24.29
N SER A 256 14.86 23.28 -24.05
CA SER A 256 14.36 24.25 -25.02
C SER A 256 15.46 25.25 -25.36
N THR A 257 15.48 25.69 -26.62
CA THR A 257 16.31 26.76 -27.21
C THR A 257 17.77 26.44 -27.54
N SER A 258 17.99 25.67 -28.60
CA SER A 258 19.07 25.94 -29.56
C SER A 258 18.65 25.54 -30.98
N LYS A 259 19.02 26.36 -31.96
CA LYS A 259 18.49 26.42 -33.33
C LYS A 259 18.85 25.21 -34.22
N GLU A 260 19.46 24.17 -33.69
CA GLU A 260 19.79 22.93 -34.43
C GLU A 260 18.63 21.92 -34.43
N ASN A 261 17.66 22.05 -33.51
CA ASN A 261 16.45 21.22 -33.47
C ASN A 261 15.46 21.52 -34.61
N SER A 262 15.59 22.62 -35.35
CA SER A 262 14.64 22.90 -36.45
C SER A 262 14.78 21.93 -37.61
N ILE A 263 15.96 21.36 -37.84
CA ILE A 263 16.19 20.40 -38.93
C ILE A 263 15.67 19.01 -38.54
N VAL A 264 15.95 18.58 -37.30
CA VAL A 264 15.50 17.28 -36.78
C VAL A 264 13.97 17.26 -36.54
N LEU A 265 13.37 18.37 -36.09
CA LEU A 265 11.91 18.49 -35.99
C LEU A 265 11.23 18.49 -37.37
N LEU A 266 11.81 19.13 -38.39
CA LEU A 266 11.27 19.07 -39.76
C LEU A 266 11.37 17.66 -40.36
N GLU A 267 12.40 16.89 -40.02
CA GLU A 267 12.53 15.49 -40.44
C GLU A 267 11.55 14.59 -39.70
N LYS A 268 11.36 14.79 -38.39
CA LYS A 268 10.38 14.09 -37.57
C LYS A 268 8.94 14.44 -37.97
N ASP A 269 8.65 15.68 -38.30
CA ASP A 269 7.33 16.12 -38.77
C ASP A 269 7.01 15.54 -40.16
N LYS A 270 8.00 15.45 -41.06
CA LYS A 270 7.86 14.73 -42.33
C LYS A 270 7.67 13.22 -42.14
N GLU A 271 8.36 12.63 -41.16
CA GLU A 271 8.19 11.22 -40.80
C GLU A 271 6.80 10.97 -40.19
N ILE A 272 6.30 11.89 -39.36
CA ILE A 272 4.93 11.85 -38.80
C ILE A 272 3.88 12.04 -39.90
N GLU A 273 4.08 12.95 -40.86
CA GLU A 273 3.18 13.09 -42.02
C GLU A 273 3.18 11.84 -42.89
N LYS A 274 4.35 11.23 -43.10
CA LYS A 274 4.46 9.98 -43.85
C LYS A 274 3.79 8.81 -43.13
N LEU A 275 3.94 8.70 -41.81
CA LEU A 275 3.26 7.71 -40.99
C LEU A 275 1.74 7.95 -40.89
N LYS A 276 1.30 9.22 -40.86
CA LYS A 276 -0.12 9.58 -40.95
C LYS A 276 -0.69 9.24 -42.32
N TYR A 277 0.07 9.43 -43.39
CA TYR A 277 -0.32 9.01 -44.73
C TYR A 277 -0.38 7.49 -44.85
N GLU A 278 0.58 6.74 -44.30
CA GLU A 278 0.55 5.27 -44.25
C GLU A 278 -0.59 4.72 -43.39
N LEU A 279 -0.94 5.39 -42.29
CA LEU A 279 -2.11 5.02 -41.49
C LEU A 279 -3.41 5.33 -42.24
N ALA A 280 -3.50 6.49 -42.90
CA ALA A 280 -4.67 6.85 -43.71
C ALA A 280 -4.82 5.98 -44.97
N SER A 281 -3.72 5.48 -45.55
CA SER A 281 -3.77 4.50 -46.64
C SER A 281 -4.11 3.11 -46.14
N LYS A 282 -3.61 2.69 -44.96
CA LYS A 282 -4.02 1.42 -44.33
C LYS A 282 -5.48 1.40 -43.86
N GLU A 283 -6.01 2.55 -43.43
CA GLU A 283 -7.45 2.71 -43.13
C GLU A 283 -8.31 2.76 -44.40
N LYS A 284 -7.73 3.10 -45.57
CA LYS A 284 -8.41 2.99 -46.87
C LYS A 284 -8.31 1.61 -47.51
N ASP A 285 -7.23 0.88 -47.26
CA ASP A 285 -6.98 -0.47 -47.79
C ASP A 285 -7.63 -1.59 -46.94
N THR A 286 -8.27 -1.25 -45.82
CA THR A 286 -9.20 -2.13 -45.13
C THR A 286 -10.57 -1.47 -45.12
N SER A 287 -11.22 -1.49 -46.30
CA SER A 287 -12.60 -1.04 -46.41
C SER A 287 -13.45 -1.81 -45.42
N LYS A 288 -14.14 -1.07 -44.54
CA LYS A 288 -15.14 -1.63 -43.61
C LYS A 288 -16.17 -2.50 -44.35
N ASP A 289 -16.36 -2.30 -45.64
CA ASP A 289 -17.28 -3.06 -46.48
C ASP A 289 -16.80 -4.50 -46.75
N ASP A 290 -15.48 -4.75 -46.85
CA ASP A 290 -14.95 -6.11 -47.06
C ASP A 290 -15.00 -6.95 -45.77
N LEU A 291 -14.77 -6.31 -44.62
CA LEU A 291 -14.95 -6.92 -43.29
C LEU A 291 -16.41 -7.21 -42.98
N ILE A 292 -17.33 -6.35 -43.43
CA ILE A 292 -18.78 -6.57 -43.30
C ILE A 292 -19.22 -7.71 -44.24
N ALA A 293 -18.70 -7.78 -45.46
CA ALA A 293 -19.00 -8.86 -46.40
C ALA A 293 -18.46 -10.22 -45.90
N GLU A 294 -17.26 -10.27 -45.33
CA GLU A 294 -16.69 -11.50 -44.74
C GLU A 294 -17.45 -11.96 -43.49
N LEU A 295 -17.90 -11.02 -42.64
CA LEU A 295 -18.73 -11.32 -41.48
C LEU A 295 -20.15 -11.76 -41.86
N GLN A 296 -20.72 -11.20 -42.93
CA GLN A 296 -22.03 -11.63 -43.46
C GLN A 296 -21.96 -13.00 -44.13
N ALA A 297 -20.86 -13.33 -44.83
CA ALA A 297 -20.64 -14.66 -45.40
C ALA A 297 -20.50 -15.73 -44.30
N LYS A 298 -19.74 -15.44 -43.22
CA LYS A 298 -19.62 -16.35 -42.06
C LYS A 298 -20.95 -16.50 -41.29
N LEU A 299 -21.78 -15.46 -41.24
CA LEU A 299 -23.13 -15.54 -40.64
C LEU A 299 -24.11 -16.35 -41.50
N ALA A 300 -23.94 -16.39 -42.82
CA ALA A 300 -24.76 -17.21 -43.72
C ALA A 300 -24.40 -18.71 -43.63
N GLU A 301 -23.12 -19.06 -43.49
CA GLU A 301 -22.68 -20.44 -43.23
C GLU A 301 -23.17 -20.97 -41.87
N VAL A 302 -23.25 -20.12 -40.85
CA VAL A 302 -23.78 -20.53 -39.53
C VAL A 302 -25.31 -20.68 -39.54
N LYS A 303 -26.01 -20.00 -40.46
CA LYS A 303 -27.47 -20.12 -40.62
C LYS A 303 -27.90 -21.36 -41.41
N SER A 304 -27.12 -21.81 -42.40
CA SER A 304 -27.45 -23.04 -43.16
C SER A 304 -27.28 -24.33 -42.34
N ILE A 305 -26.54 -24.30 -41.23
CA ILE A 305 -26.35 -25.46 -40.33
C ILE A 305 -27.51 -25.61 -39.32
N LYS A 306 -28.43 -24.64 -39.22
CA LYS A 306 -29.53 -24.65 -38.23
C LYS A 306 -30.94 -24.58 -38.83
N GLU A 307 -31.10 -24.84 -40.13
CA GLU A 307 -32.42 -24.83 -40.80
C GLU A 307 -33.09 -26.21 -40.97
N ASP A 308 -32.46 -27.31 -40.51
CA ASP A 308 -33.10 -28.63 -40.45
C ASP A 308 -33.37 -29.09 -39.00
N GLU A 309 -34.16 -28.31 -38.25
CA GLU A 309 -35.25 -28.89 -37.45
C GLU A 309 -36.20 -27.78 -36.95
N VAL A 310 -37.45 -27.97 -37.35
CA VAL A 310 -38.54 -27.01 -37.41
C VAL A 310 -39.33 -27.03 -36.09
N VAL A 311 -39.52 -25.83 -35.51
CA VAL A 311 -40.71 -25.35 -34.78
C VAL A 311 -40.94 -25.85 -33.35
N LYS A 312 -40.76 -24.93 -32.38
CA LYS A 312 -41.87 -24.35 -31.59
C LYS A 312 -41.42 -23.08 -30.85
N THR A 313 -42.24 -22.05 -30.99
CA THR A 313 -42.29 -20.83 -30.19
C THR A 313 -42.42 -21.13 -28.70
N GLU A 314 -41.46 -20.74 -27.87
CA GLU A 314 -41.68 -20.56 -26.43
C GLU A 314 -40.94 -19.32 -25.90
N THR A 315 -41.75 -18.36 -25.46
CA THR A 315 -41.46 -17.48 -24.34
C THR A 315 -40.74 -18.25 -23.22
N THR A 316 -39.43 -18.06 -23.07
CA THR A 316 -38.69 -18.65 -21.95
C THR A 316 -39.04 -17.88 -20.68
N GLU A 317 -39.93 -18.48 -19.89
CA GLU A 317 -40.12 -18.18 -18.47
C GLU A 317 -38.80 -18.47 -17.75
N LEU A 318 -37.86 -17.50 -17.74
CA LEU A 318 -36.75 -17.53 -16.79
C LEU A 318 -37.35 -17.69 -15.39
N THR A 319 -36.86 -18.69 -14.65
CA THR A 319 -37.25 -18.92 -13.27
C THR A 319 -36.64 -17.86 -12.36
N LEU A 320 -37.23 -17.67 -11.17
CA LEU A 320 -36.83 -16.62 -10.23
C LEU A 320 -35.36 -16.77 -9.78
N GLU A 321 -34.89 -18.00 -9.63
CA GLU A 321 -33.51 -18.32 -9.24
C GLU A 321 -32.51 -18.00 -10.36
N GLU A 322 -32.85 -18.32 -11.61
CA GLU A 322 -32.01 -18.00 -12.78
C GLU A 322 -31.94 -16.48 -13.03
N ALA A 323 -33.03 -15.76 -12.78
CA ALA A 323 -33.08 -14.30 -12.89
C ALA A 323 -32.21 -13.63 -11.82
N GLN A 324 -32.25 -14.11 -10.56
CA GLN A 324 -31.40 -13.61 -9.48
C GLN A 324 -29.91 -13.89 -9.73
N ALA A 325 -29.57 -15.08 -10.25
CA ALA A 325 -28.19 -15.45 -10.59
C ALA A 325 -27.61 -14.51 -11.66
N LYS A 326 -28.35 -14.27 -12.73
CA LYS A 326 -27.94 -13.31 -13.79
C LYS A 326 -27.82 -11.88 -13.27
N TYR A 327 -28.69 -11.48 -12.35
CA TYR A 327 -28.62 -10.16 -11.73
C TYR A 327 -27.36 -10.00 -10.87
N PHE A 328 -27.02 -11.03 -10.08
CA PHE A 328 -25.79 -11.05 -9.30
C PHE A 328 -24.55 -11.03 -10.19
N GLU A 329 -24.57 -11.77 -11.30
CA GLU A 329 -23.48 -11.79 -12.27
C GLU A 329 -23.27 -10.41 -12.95
N LYS A 330 -24.36 -9.73 -13.33
CA LYS A 330 -24.28 -8.41 -14.01
C LYS A 330 -23.92 -7.26 -13.06
N PHE A 331 -24.45 -7.26 -11.83
CA PHE A 331 -24.35 -6.11 -10.93
C PHE A 331 -23.50 -6.36 -9.67
N GLY A 332 -22.98 -7.58 -9.47
CA GLY A 332 -22.11 -7.96 -8.34
C GLY A 332 -22.78 -7.93 -6.97
N LYS A 333 -24.12 -7.86 -6.92
CA LYS A 333 -24.92 -7.77 -5.69
C LYS A 333 -26.28 -8.43 -5.87
N GLU A 334 -26.83 -8.98 -4.79
CA GLU A 334 -28.19 -9.54 -4.81
C GLU A 334 -29.24 -8.42 -4.96
N PRO A 335 -30.39 -8.70 -5.59
CA PRO A 335 -31.52 -7.77 -5.59
C PRO A 335 -31.94 -7.42 -4.15
N GLY A 336 -32.29 -6.16 -3.91
CA GLY A 336 -32.64 -5.69 -2.57
C GLY A 336 -33.80 -6.52 -1.95
N PRO A 337 -33.89 -6.63 -0.61
CA PRO A 337 -34.82 -7.55 0.06
C PRO A 337 -36.30 -7.41 -0.34
N ARG A 338 -36.70 -6.20 -0.77
CA ARG A 338 -38.05 -5.89 -1.26
C ARG A 338 -38.34 -6.44 -2.66
N TYR A 339 -37.31 -6.58 -3.50
CA TYR A 339 -37.42 -6.97 -4.92
C TYR A 339 -36.80 -8.34 -5.21
N LYS A 340 -36.27 -9.00 -4.18
CA LYS A 340 -35.65 -10.33 -4.30
C LYS A 340 -36.59 -11.33 -4.96
N ASN A 341 -37.89 -11.29 -4.65
CA ASN A 341 -38.86 -12.23 -5.22
C ASN A 341 -39.69 -11.67 -6.39
N ASP A 342 -39.31 -10.51 -6.94
CA ASP A 342 -40.04 -9.85 -8.02
C ASP A 342 -39.32 -10.05 -9.37
N ILE A 343 -39.78 -11.04 -10.11
CA ILE A 343 -39.12 -11.48 -11.35
C ILE A 343 -39.22 -10.45 -12.48
N GLU A 344 -40.29 -9.65 -12.49
CA GLU A 344 -40.51 -8.61 -13.50
C GLU A 344 -39.54 -7.46 -13.29
N TYR A 345 -39.34 -7.05 -12.03
CA TYR A 345 -38.33 -6.05 -11.68
C TYR A 345 -36.92 -6.51 -12.06
N ILE A 346 -36.55 -7.75 -11.72
CA ILE A 346 -35.21 -8.30 -12.01
C ILE A 346 -34.97 -8.36 -13.53
N LYS A 347 -35.97 -8.79 -14.32
CA LYS A 347 -35.88 -8.82 -15.80
C LYS A 347 -35.75 -7.43 -16.40
N ALA A 348 -36.52 -6.46 -15.89
CA ALA A 348 -36.47 -5.07 -16.37
C ALA A 348 -35.09 -4.43 -16.11
N GLU A 349 -34.50 -4.70 -14.95
CA GLU A 349 -33.20 -4.15 -14.58
C GLU A 349 -32.04 -4.83 -15.31
N LEU A 350 -32.18 -6.12 -15.66
CA LEU A 350 -31.21 -6.84 -16.51
C LEU A 350 -31.15 -6.33 -17.96
N ASN A 351 -32.22 -5.72 -18.45
CA ASN A 351 -32.30 -5.15 -19.80
C ASN A 351 -31.87 -3.68 -19.89
N LYS A 352 -31.62 -3.02 -18.75
CA LYS A 352 -30.92 -1.72 -18.67
C LYS A 352 -29.41 -1.95 -18.64
#